data_AF-A0A6I5X476-F1
#
_entry.id   AF-A0A6I5X476-F1
#
_cell.length_a   1.000
_cell.length_b   1.000
_cell.length_c   1.000
_cell.angle_alpha   90.00
_cell.angle_beta   90.00
_cell.angle_gamma   90.00
#
_symmetry.space_group_name_H-M   'P 1'
#
loop_
_entity.id
_entity.type
_entity.pdbx_description
1 polymer ?
#
loop_
_entity_poly.entity_id
_entity_poly.type
_entity_poly.pdbx_seq_one_letter_code
_entity_poly.pdbx_strand_id
1 'polypeptide(L)'
;MSDPGFVMHVRAARRNVAWMVAAYILAFQMVGGLAGLLFIGIWDPENTILANPLGYFARYGFPMALIAAAVFASLYFRHAETIAKALAVDSASALKDRRFLSIAEQQCVAQGIRAPRFGVLEVPQLNALAVGEGPERGLIAVTRGLLDHCDDEELAAVLAHEAAHIRNGDTRILAANHALMRTAVGLQVNNPLRFEDWRILALPLLLPPFMVIMLASGFITMISMRIARQARRGINLSRDFAADAAAVRATHFPDALISALHKVGGRSAFSDAGKWEDILFDGKSAGDGGCHPEVNERIAALHQLAGSMLDPARVRRDSRPSEPPSRAAATFGRRGLTAENALAMRARHLVVAEIAPPPPKPKPARLSQKQLNRLLFSDFKAYKAYLAAWSDYSEWRETDDRDLFGLRPEMRLPVAACFAFLLVFHWPSDGNFYKFAYKFSPRAWADVGVAMQGTHCSGPSYPDGKCT
;
A
#
# COMPACT_ATOMS: atom_id res chain seq x y z
N MET A 1 1.88 15.03 -19.15
CA MET A 1 1.45 13.97 -18.22
C MET A 1 1.86 14.40 -16.82
N SER A 2 0.91 14.84 -16.01
CA SER A 2 1.13 15.13 -14.59
C SER A 2 1.34 13.80 -13.86
N ASP A 3 2.55 13.58 -13.38
CA ASP A 3 2.88 12.49 -12.46
C ASP A 3 1.90 12.58 -11.28
N PRO A 4 1.04 11.57 -11.03
CA PRO A 4 0.13 11.59 -9.89
C PRO A 4 0.99 11.55 -8.63
N GLY A 5 1.30 12.73 -8.09
CA GLY A 5 2.39 12.93 -7.14
C GLY A 5 2.39 11.93 -5.97
N PHE A 6 3.59 11.69 -5.42
CA PHE A 6 3.94 10.81 -4.29
C PHE A 6 2.81 10.47 -3.28
N VAL A 7 2.05 11.46 -2.84
CA VAL A 7 0.94 11.30 -1.88
C VAL A 7 -0.12 10.31 -2.39
N MET A 8 -0.40 10.30 -3.69
CA MET A 8 -1.39 9.42 -4.31
C MET A 8 -0.94 7.95 -4.31
N HIS A 9 0.34 7.68 -4.60
CA HIS A 9 0.89 6.33 -4.56
C HIS A 9 0.90 5.74 -3.16
N VAL A 10 1.31 6.52 -2.15
CA VAL A 10 1.32 6.08 -0.75
C VAL A 10 -0.11 5.84 -0.23
N ARG A 11 -1.06 6.72 -0.56
CA ARG A 11 -2.48 6.53 -0.19
C ARG A 11 -3.09 5.31 -0.87
N ALA A 12 -2.79 5.10 -2.16
CA ALA A 12 -3.23 3.91 -2.88
C ALA A 12 -2.67 2.63 -2.25
N ALA A 13 -1.37 2.60 -1.91
CA ALA A 13 -0.76 1.45 -1.24
C ALA A 13 -1.42 1.16 0.12
N ARG A 14 -1.64 2.19 0.96
CA ARG A 14 -2.34 2.02 2.25
C ARG A 14 -3.77 1.50 2.07
N ARG A 15 -4.51 2.05 1.10
CA ARG A 15 -5.87 1.58 0.77
C ARG A 15 -5.86 0.12 0.30
N ASN A 16 -4.91 -0.26 -0.55
CA ASN A 16 -4.79 -1.62 -1.04
C ASN A 16 -4.46 -2.59 0.09
N VAL A 17 -3.53 -2.25 0.98
CA VAL A 17 -3.23 -3.05 2.17
C VAL A 17 -4.45 -3.17 3.07
N ALA A 18 -5.20 -2.09 3.31
CA ALA A 18 -6.44 -2.13 4.08
C ALA A 18 -7.48 -3.07 3.45
N TRP A 19 -7.65 -3.04 2.13
CA TRP A 19 -8.50 -3.98 1.41
C TRP A 19 -8.00 -5.42 1.52
N MET A 20 -6.68 -5.66 1.47
CA MET A 20 -6.10 -6.99 1.66
C MET A 20 -6.33 -7.53 3.07
N VAL A 21 -6.21 -6.69 4.10
CA VAL A 21 -6.52 -7.04 5.49
C VAL A 21 -8.01 -7.37 5.64
N ALA A 22 -8.89 -6.53 5.11
CA ALA A 22 -10.33 -6.76 5.17
C ALA A 22 -10.72 -8.06 4.44
N ALA A 23 -10.17 -8.30 3.24
CA ALA A 23 -10.38 -9.53 2.49
C ALA A 23 -9.82 -10.76 3.22
N TYR A 24 -8.66 -10.63 3.88
CA TYR A 24 -8.07 -11.70 4.69
C TYR A 24 -8.97 -12.06 5.87
N ILE A 25 -9.45 -11.07 6.63
CA ILE A 25 -10.36 -11.29 7.77
C ILE A 25 -11.66 -11.92 7.27
N LEU A 26 -12.23 -11.41 6.19
CA LEU A 26 -13.44 -11.96 5.59
C LEU A 26 -13.24 -13.42 5.15
N ALA A 27 -12.11 -13.76 4.53
CA ALA A 27 -11.79 -15.13 4.15
C ALA A 27 -11.72 -16.06 5.37
N PHE A 28 -11.12 -15.60 6.48
CA PHE A 28 -11.13 -16.34 7.75
C PHE A 28 -12.55 -16.54 8.30
N GLN A 29 -13.42 -15.54 8.18
CA GLN A 29 -14.82 -15.69 8.59
C GLN A 29 -15.57 -16.70 7.74
N MET A 30 -15.36 -16.68 6.42
CA MET A 30 -16.03 -17.62 5.51
C MET A 30 -15.54 -19.05 5.73
N VAL A 31 -14.21 -19.27 5.79
CA VAL A 31 -13.63 -20.59 5.96
C VAL A 31 -13.90 -21.13 7.37
N GLY A 32 -13.66 -20.31 8.40
CA GLY A 32 -13.89 -20.68 9.80
C GLY A 32 -15.37 -20.91 10.12
N GLY A 33 -16.26 -20.06 9.58
CA GLY A 33 -17.71 -20.22 9.75
C GLY A 33 -18.25 -21.45 9.04
N LEU A 34 -17.77 -21.75 7.83
CA LEU A 34 -18.17 -22.96 7.09
C LEU A 34 -17.64 -24.23 7.78
N ALA A 35 -16.37 -24.25 8.18
CA ALA A 35 -15.77 -25.39 8.89
C ALA A 35 -16.41 -25.60 10.27
N GLY A 36 -16.71 -24.51 10.97
CA GLY A 36 -17.38 -24.51 12.27
C GLY A 36 -18.87 -24.82 12.21
N LEU A 37 -19.51 -24.76 11.04
CA LEU A 37 -20.97 -24.90 10.90
C LEU A 37 -21.51 -26.19 11.52
N LEU A 38 -20.84 -27.33 11.28
CA LEU A 38 -21.24 -28.62 11.84
C LEU A 38 -21.01 -28.67 13.36
N PHE A 39 -19.84 -28.22 13.82
CA PHE A 39 -19.48 -28.28 15.24
C PHE A 39 -20.34 -27.33 16.09
N ILE A 40 -20.46 -26.07 15.66
CA ILE A 40 -21.31 -25.06 16.29
C ILE A 40 -22.78 -25.48 16.15
N GLY A 41 -23.18 -26.09 15.04
CA GLY A 41 -24.55 -26.60 14.87
C GLY A 41 -24.93 -27.69 15.87
N ILE A 42 -23.98 -28.50 16.35
CA ILE A 42 -24.22 -29.53 17.37
C ILE A 42 -24.25 -28.91 18.78
N TRP A 43 -23.34 -27.99 19.09
CA TRP A 43 -23.15 -27.48 20.45
C TRP A 43 -23.91 -26.19 20.77
N ASP A 44 -24.18 -25.37 19.76
CA ASP A 44 -24.81 -24.04 19.86
C ASP A 44 -25.62 -23.72 18.59
N PRO A 45 -26.68 -24.50 18.29
CA PRO A 45 -27.45 -24.40 17.06
C PRO A 45 -28.09 -23.01 16.86
N GLU A 46 -28.43 -22.33 17.96
CA GLU A 46 -29.06 -21.01 17.98
C GLU A 46 -28.14 -19.90 17.47
N ASN A 47 -26.81 -20.08 17.53
CA ASN A 47 -25.82 -19.07 17.15
C ASN A 47 -24.94 -19.53 15.97
N THR A 48 -25.49 -20.36 15.08
CA THR A 48 -24.83 -20.70 13.82
C THR A 48 -24.92 -19.55 12.82
N ILE A 49 -23.98 -19.52 11.85
CA ILE A 49 -23.96 -18.48 10.80
C ILE A 49 -25.24 -18.46 9.94
N LEU A 50 -26.00 -19.56 9.90
CA LEU A 50 -27.26 -19.66 9.16
C LEU A 50 -28.49 -19.31 10.01
N ALA A 51 -28.51 -19.70 11.29
CA ALA A 51 -29.67 -19.48 12.16
C ALA A 51 -29.68 -18.07 12.77
N ASN A 52 -28.53 -17.58 13.25
CA ASN A 52 -28.39 -16.26 13.83
C ASN A 52 -27.02 -15.67 13.49
N PRO A 53 -26.88 -15.02 12.32
CA PRO A 53 -25.62 -14.43 11.88
C PRO A 53 -25.03 -13.41 12.87
N LEU A 54 -25.88 -12.66 13.57
CA LEU A 54 -25.46 -11.67 14.57
C LEU A 54 -24.93 -12.36 15.84
N GLY A 55 -25.62 -13.39 16.33
CA GLY A 55 -25.18 -14.22 17.46
C GLY A 55 -23.87 -14.94 17.15
N TYR A 56 -23.76 -15.54 15.96
CA TYR A 56 -22.51 -16.11 15.46
C TYR A 56 -21.38 -15.08 15.47
N PHE A 57 -21.63 -13.89 14.91
CA PHE A 57 -20.60 -12.85 14.83
C PHE A 57 -20.19 -12.36 16.22
N ALA A 58 -21.12 -12.14 17.14
CA ALA A 58 -20.78 -11.70 18.49
C ALA A 58 -19.96 -12.75 19.27
N ARG A 59 -20.33 -14.04 19.18
CA ARG A 59 -19.77 -15.11 20.00
C ARG A 59 -18.52 -15.75 19.40
N TYR A 60 -18.47 -15.92 18.08
CA TYR A 60 -17.41 -16.65 17.37
C TYR A 60 -16.71 -15.78 16.32
N GLY A 61 -17.48 -15.03 15.51
CA GLY A 61 -16.93 -14.27 14.39
C GLY A 61 -16.00 -13.14 14.83
N PHE A 62 -16.37 -12.35 15.84
CA PHE A 62 -15.58 -11.24 16.34
C PHE A 62 -14.27 -11.72 17.00
N PRO A 63 -14.27 -12.69 17.93
CA PRO A 63 -13.03 -13.30 18.42
C PRO A 63 -12.16 -13.86 17.28
N MET A 64 -12.75 -14.57 16.31
CA MET A 64 -12.05 -15.09 15.13
C MET A 64 -11.42 -13.96 14.30
N ALA A 65 -12.13 -12.83 14.12
CA ALA A 65 -11.62 -11.68 13.38
C ALA A 65 -10.42 -11.03 14.10
N LEU A 66 -10.47 -10.94 15.43
CA LEU A 66 -9.35 -10.44 16.23
C LEU A 66 -8.13 -11.36 16.13
N ILE A 67 -8.33 -12.69 16.22
CA ILE A 67 -7.26 -13.66 16.06
C ILE A 67 -6.66 -13.57 14.65
N ALA A 68 -7.51 -13.53 13.62
CA ALA A 68 -7.06 -13.39 12.23
C ALA A 68 -6.27 -12.09 12.04
N ALA A 69 -6.75 -10.96 12.56
CA ALA A 69 -6.06 -9.68 12.51
C ALA A 69 -4.72 -9.72 13.25
N ALA A 70 -4.65 -10.35 14.43
CA ALA A 70 -3.41 -10.52 15.19
C ALA A 70 -2.39 -11.39 14.45
N VAL A 71 -2.84 -12.50 13.85
CA VAL A 71 -1.98 -13.36 13.01
C VAL A 71 -1.46 -12.58 11.80
N PHE A 72 -2.35 -11.88 11.09
CA PHE A 72 -1.96 -11.06 9.94
C PHE A 72 -0.93 -10.00 10.35
N ALA A 73 -1.19 -9.24 11.41
CA ALA A 73 -0.30 -8.22 11.91
C ALA A 73 1.07 -8.79 12.29
N SER A 74 1.08 -9.94 12.99
CA SER A 74 2.32 -10.64 13.35
C SER A 74 3.14 -11.03 12.12
N LEU A 75 2.51 -11.65 11.11
CA LEU A 75 3.19 -12.05 9.88
C LEU A 75 3.65 -10.85 9.02
N TYR A 76 2.85 -9.79 8.98
CA TYR A 76 3.15 -8.55 8.27
C TYR A 76 4.37 -7.85 8.89
N PHE A 77 4.37 -7.65 10.22
CA PHE A 77 5.45 -6.92 10.89
C PHE A 77 6.75 -7.72 11.01
N ARG A 78 6.68 -9.05 11.03
CA ARG A 78 7.86 -9.93 11.07
C ARG A 78 8.37 -10.32 9.68
N HIS A 79 7.83 -9.74 8.62
CA HIS A 79 8.16 -10.08 7.24
C HIS A 79 9.65 -9.90 6.93
N ALA A 80 10.22 -8.72 7.21
CA ALA A 80 11.63 -8.43 6.94
C ALA A 80 12.57 -9.36 7.71
N GLU A 81 12.30 -9.63 8.99
CA GLU A 81 13.09 -10.56 9.81
C GLU A 81 13.01 -12.01 9.29
N THR A 82 11.83 -12.42 8.83
CA THR A 82 11.61 -13.75 8.27
C THR A 82 12.45 -13.95 7.02
N ILE A 83 12.49 -12.93 6.15
CA ILE A 83 13.26 -12.95 4.91
C ILE A 83 14.75 -12.88 5.21
N ALA A 84 15.16 -11.97 6.10
CA ALA A 84 16.55 -11.85 6.53
C ALA A 84 17.10 -13.19 7.05
N LYS A 85 16.32 -13.91 7.86
CA LYS A 85 16.70 -15.25 8.36
C LYS A 85 16.71 -16.30 7.26
N ALA A 86 15.71 -16.29 6.38
CA ALA A 86 15.60 -17.28 5.30
C ALA A 86 16.77 -17.18 4.30
N LEU A 87 17.30 -15.98 4.09
CA LEU A 87 18.39 -15.69 3.16
C LEU A 87 19.75 -15.55 3.84
N ALA A 88 19.82 -15.80 5.16
CA ALA A 88 21.02 -15.60 5.96
C ALA A 88 21.68 -14.22 5.75
N VAL A 89 20.86 -13.16 5.77
CA VAL A 89 21.34 -11.78 5.61
C VAL A 89 22.10 -11.36 6.86
N ASP A 90 23.36 -11.00 6.68
CA ASP A 90 24.18 -10.42 7.73
C ASP A 90 23.90 -8.93 7.86
N SER A 91 23.95 -8.42 9.09
CA SER A 91 23.78 -6.97 9.31
C SER A 91 25.03 -6.25 8.83
N ALA A 92 24.85 -5.20 8.02
CA ALA A 92 25.96 -4.43 7.48
C ALA A 92 26.76 -3.76 8.61
N SER A 93 28.08 -3.87 8.57
CA SER A 93 28.97 -3.34 9.60
C SER A 93 29.66 -2.07 9.13
N ALA A 94 29.73 -1.03 9.97
CA ALA A 94 30.45 0.20 9.67
C ALA A 94 31.95 -0.02 9.39
N LEU A 95 32.54 -1.11 9.89
CA LEU A 95 33.95 -1.45 9.65
C LEU A 95 34.18 -2.08 8.28
N LYS A 96 33.25 -2.94 7.82
CA LYS A 96 33.40 -3.73 6.59
C LYS A 96 32.70 -3.08 5.40
N ASP A 97 31.53 -2.51 5.62
CA ASP A 97 30.59 -2.11 4.57
C ASP A 97 30.33 -0.59 4.58
N ARG A 98 31.32 0.21 5.01
CA ARG A 98 31.20 1.68 5.11
C ARG A 98 30.76 2.35 3.80
N ARG A 99 31.32 1.89 2.67
CA ARG A 99 30.99 2.37 1.32
C ARG A 99 29.49 2.20 1.04
N PHE A 100 28.98 0.99 1.25
CA PHE A 100 27.57 0.65 1.08
C PHE A 100 26.68 1.50 2.00
N LEU A 101 26.98 1.55 3.29
CA LEU A 101 26.17 2.29 4.26
C LEU A 101 26.08 3.78 3.92
N SER A 102 27.20 4.41 3.57
CA SER A 102 27.24 5.83 3.20
C SER A 102 26.34 6.13 2.00
N ILE A 103 26.46 5.32 0.93
CA ILE A 103 25.68 5.53 -0.29
C ILE A 103 24.20 5.23 -0.03
N ALA A 104 23.88 4.15 0.68
CA ALA A 104 22.51 3.75 0.97
C ALA A 104 21.77 4.80 1.83
N GLU A 105 22.44 5.35 2.85
CA GLU A 105 21.89 6.42 3.68
C GLU A 105 21.64 7.70 2.87
N GLN A 106 22.58 8.09 2.01
CA GLN A 106 22.42 9.23 1.11
C GLN A 106 21.19 9.06 0.20
N GLN A 107 21.00 7.87 -0.38
CA GLN A 107 19.83 7.62 -1.24
C GLN A 107 18.51 7.63 -0.47
N CYS A 108 18.51 7.14 0.77
CA CYS A 108 17.33 7.24 1.64
C CYS A 108 16.98 8.71 1.94
N VAL A 109 17.99 9.52 2.28
CA VAL A 109 17.84 10.95 2.57
C VAL A 109 17.37 11.73 1.35
N ALA A 110 17.98 11.50 0.17
CA ALA A 110 17.61 12.15 -1.09
C ALA A 110 16.13 11.91 -1.44
N GLN A 111 15.57 10.79 -1.00
CA GLN A 111 14.18 10.42 -1.25
C GLN A 111 13.22 10.75 -0.11
N GLY A 112 13.72 11.34 0.98
CA GLY A 112 12.91 11.73 2.13
C GLY A 112 12.35 10.55 2.92
N ILE A 113 13.01 9.39 2.89
CA ILE A 113 12.64 8.23 3.72
C ILE A 113 13.62 8.05 4.87
N ARG A 114 13.11 7.59 6.02
CA ARG A 114 13.98 7.22 7.15
C ARG A 114 14.72 5.94 6.79
N ALA A 115 16.05 5.95 6.94
CA ALA A 115 16.89 4.80 6.60
C ALA A 115 16.40 3.53 7.32
N PRO A 116 16.14 2.44 6.59
CA PRO A 116 15.86 1.12 7.17
C PRO A 116 17.15 0.50 7.70
N ARG A 117 17.07 -0.74 8.18
CA ARG A 117 18.26 -1.54 8.42
C ARG A 117 18.94 -1.87 7.10
N PHE A 118 20.26 -2.03 7.13
CA PHE A 118 21.05 -2.45 5.98
C PHE A 118 21.67 -3.82 6.23
N GLY A 119 21.68 -4.65 5.20
CA GLY A 119 22.24 -6.00 5.27
C GLY A 119 23.04 -6.38 4.05
N VAL A 120 23.92 -7.36 4.21
CA VAL A 120 24.71 -7.93 3.11
C VAL A 120 24.50 -9.44 3.06
N LEU A 121 24.32 -9.96 1.85
CA LEU A 121 24.30 -11.40 1.56
C LEU A 121 25.66 -11.77 0.98
N GLU A 122 26.37 -12.69 1.62
CA GLU A 122 27.70 -13.15 1.18
C GLU A 122 27.58 -14.17 0.03
N VAL A 123 26.99 -13.74 -1.08
CA VAL A 123 26.80 -14.52 -2.31
C VAL A 123 27.36 -13.75 -3.52
N PRO A 124 27.89 -14.45 -4.55
CA PRO A 124 28.56 -13.82 -5.69
C PRO A 124 27.61 -13.26 -6.75
N GLN A 125 26.32 -13.58 -6.70
CA GLN A 125 25.33 -13.05 -7.64
C GLN A 125 25.12 -11.55 -7.45
N LEU A 126 24.64 -10.87 -8.50
CA LEU A 126 24.44 -9.43 -8.50
C LEU A 126 22.96 -9.14 -8.25
N ASN A 127 22.63 -8.82 -7.01
CA ASN A 127 21.24 -8.57 -6.59
C ASN A 127 21.14 -7.61 -5.40
N ALA A 128 20.00 -6.95 -5.30
CA ALA A 128 19.58 -6.10 -4.18
C ALA A 128 18.09 -6.29 -3.92
N LEU A 129 17.65 -6.02 -2.69
CA LEU A 129 16.24 -6.11 -2.33
C LEU A 129 15.88 -5.13 -1.21
N ALA A 130 14.64 -4.63 -1.26
CA ALA A 130 14.01 -3.88 -0.19
C ALA A 130 12.78 -4.61 0.37
N VAL A 131 12.74 -4.81 1.69
CA VAL A 131 11.62 -5.49 2.37
C VAL A 131 11.21 -4.77 3.64
N GLY A 132 9.94 -4.93 4.01
CA GLY A 132 9.37 -4.31 5.21
C GLY A 132 9.33 -2.77 5.14
N GLU A 133 9.14 -2.13 6.29
CA GLU A 133 8.91 -0.68 6.31
C GLU A 133 9.54 -0.01 7.54
N GLY A 134 10.09 1.18 7.31
CA GLY A 134 10.56 2.06 8.36
C GLY A 134 11.91 1.63 8.95
N PRO A 135 12.40 2.38 9.94
CA PRO A 135 13.74 2.17 10.49
C PRO A 135 13.90 0.83 11.22
N GLU A 136 12.87 0.37 11.91
CA GLU A 136 12.95 -0.83 12.76
C GLU A 136 12.59 -2.12 12.01
N ARG A 137 11.64 -2.03 11.08
CA ARG A 137 11.01 -3.18 10.41
C ARG A 137 11.31 -3.25 8.92
N GLY A 138 12.05 -2.29 8.37
CA GLY A 138 12.53 -2.29 7.00
C GLY A 138 13.96 -2.82 6.92
N LEU A 139 14.30 -3.40 5.77
CA LEU A 139 15.62 -3.87 5.43
C LEU A 139 15.89 -3.59 3.94
N ILE A 140 17.01 -2.94 3.65
CA ILE A 140 17.63 -2.97 2.31
C ILE A 140 18.83 -3.90 2.40
N ALA A 141 18.83 -4.96 1.60
CA ALA A 141 19.92 -5.90 1.55
C ALA A 141 20.54 -5.97 0.16
N VAL A 142 21.86 -6.08 0.11
CA VAL A 142 22.63 -6.19 -1.13
C VAL A 142 23.50 -7.43 -1.08
N THR A 143 23.78 -8.01 -2.24
CA THR A 143 24.72 -9.12 -2.36
C THR A 143 26.17 -8.62 -2.39
N ARG A 144 27.10 -9.44 -1.91
CA ARG A 144 28.55 -9.16 -2.01
C ARG A 144 28.97 -9.01 -3.48
N GLY A 145 28.45 -9.87 -4.36
CA GLY A 145 28.64 -9.77 -5.81
C GLY A 145 28.27 -8.40 -6.36
N LEU A 146 27.13 -7.82 -5.97
CA LEU A 146 26.76 -6.47 -6.40
C LEU A 146 27.74 -5.40 -5.91
N LEU A 147 28.15 -5.45 -4.64
CA LEU A 147 29.10 -4.48 -4.06
C LEU A 147 30.47 -4.51 -4.75
N ASP A 148 30.92 -5.69 -5.17
CA ASP A 148 32.23 -5.88 -5.79
C ASP A 148 32.25 -5.49 -7.28
N HIS A 149 31.10 -5.48 -7.96
CA HIS A 149 31.00 -5.22 -9.40
C HIS A 149 30.46 -3.84 -9.77
N CYS A 150 29.69 -3.21 -8.88
CA CYS A 150 29.17 -1.87 -9.10
C CYS A 150 30.14 -0.80 -8.59
N ASP A 151 30.34 0.25 -9.39
CA ASP A 151 30.97 1.48 -8.91
C ASP A 151 30.01 2.29 -8.02
N ASP A 152 30.46 3.45 -7.53
CA ASP A 152 29.69 4.25 -6.57
C ASP A 152 28.42 4.83 -7.18
N GLU A 153 28.44 5.22 -8.46
CA GLU A 153 27.29 5.81 -9.16
C GLU A 153 26.25 4.74 -9.51
N GLU A 154 26.71 3.58 -9.97
CA GLU A 154 25.86 2.42 -10.23
C GLU A 154 25.22 1.90 -8.94
N LEU A 155 26.01 1.78 -7.87
CA LEU A 155 25.49 1.35 -6.57
C LEU A 155 24.49 2.37 -6.02
N ALA A 156 24.76 3.68 -6.17
CA ALA A 156 23.81 4.73 -5.82
C ALA A 156 22.51 4.61 -6.62
N ALA A 157 22.58 4.33 -7.92
CA ALA A 157 21.40 4.15 -8.77
C ALA A 157 20.55 2.95 -8.35
N VAL A 158 21.17 1.80 -8.08
CA VAL A 158 20.46 0.60 -7.60
C VAL A 158 19.83 0.84 -6.24
N LEU A 159 20.56 1.44 -5.30
CA LEU A 159 20.03 1.74 -3.96
C LEU A 159 18.93 2.81 -4.00
N ALA A 160 19.00 3.75 -4.94
CA ALA A 160 17.92 4.69 -5.17
C ALA A 160 16.67 4.00 -5.73
N HIS A 161 16.82 2.98 -6.57
CA HIS A 161 15.69 2.15 -7.01
C HIS A 161 15.05 1.40 -5.82
N GLU A 162 15.84 0.73 -4.99
CA GLU A 162 15.34 0.03 -3.80
C GLU A 162 14.69 0.96 -2.78
N ALA A 163 15.28 2.13 -2.54
CA ALA A 163 14.70 3.15 -1.68
C ALA A 163 13.38 3.70 -2.26
N ALA A 164 13.24 3.80 -3.59
CA ALA A 164 12.00 4.21 -4.23
C ALA A 164 10.87 3.21 -3.96
N HIS A 165 11.18 1.91 -3.87
CA HIS A 165 10.18 0.90 -3.51
C HIS A 165 9.62 1.10 -2.08
N ILE A 166 10.50 1.37 -1.11
CA ILE A 166 10.08 1.71 0.25
C ILE A 166 9.24 2.99 0.25
N ARG A 167 9.71 4.01 -0.46
CA ARG A 167 9.04 5.32 -0.57
C ARG A 167 7.63 5.17 -1.15
N ASN A 168 7.48 4.44 -2.24
CA ASN A 168 6.22 4.25 -2.96
C ASN A 168 5.27 3.26 -2.25
N GLY A 169 5.72 2.60 -1.18
CA GLY A 169 4.96 1.64 -0.41
C GLY A 169 4.83 0.26 -1.07
N ASP A 170 5.73 -0.08 -1.99
CA ASP A 170 5.84 -1.41 -2.60
C ASP A 170 6.02 -2.50 -1.55
N THR A 171 6.96 -2.26 -0.64
CA THR A 171 7.32 -3.20 0.43
C THR A 171 6.17 -3.48 1.39
N ARG A 172 5.21 -2.54 1.54
CA ARG A 172 3.97 -2.76 2.32
C ARG A 172 3.04 -3.76 1.65
N ILE A 173 2.83 -3.59 0.34
CA ILE A 173 1.99 -4.50 -0.44
C ILE A 173 2.63 -5.89 -0.46
N LEU A 174 3.95 -5.95 -0.59
CA LEU A 174 4.71 -7.18 -0.55
C LEU A 174 4.57 -7.90 0.80
N ALA A 175 4.74 -7.18 1.90
CA ALA A 175 4.57 -7.73 3.25
C ALA A 175 3.13 -8.25 3.50
N ALA A 176 2.12 -7.53 3.02
CA ALA A 176 0.72 -7.94 3.11
C ALA A 176 0.43 -9.20 2.27
N ASN A 177 0.97 -9.27 1.05
CA ASN A 177 0.83 -10.45 0.19
C ASN A 177 1.55 -11.67 0.80
N HIS A 178 2.74 -11.46 1.40
CA HIS A 178 3.46 -12.50 2.12
C HIS A 178 2.64 -13.04 3.31
N ALA A 179 2.05 -12.16 4.12
CA ALA A 179 1.20 -12.57 5.25
C ALA A 179 0.02 -13.44 4.77
N LEU A 180 -0.68 -13.01 3.71
CA LEU A 180 -1.77 -13.79 3.11
C LEU A 180 -1.30 -15.16 2.62
N MET A 181 -0.21 -15.21 1.84
CA MET A 181 0.28 -16.44 1.24
C MET A 181 0.81 -17.42 2.29
N ARG A 182 1.55 -16.93 3.29
CA ARG A 182 2.08 -17.75 4.37
C ARG A 182 0.96 -18.38 5.19
N THR A 183 -0.11 -17.65 5.49
CA THR A 183 -1.27 -18.23 6.15
C THR A 183 -1.98 -19.24 5.26
N ALA A 184 -2.21 -18.93 3.98
CA ALA A 184 -2.88 -19.85 3.06
C ALA A 184 -2.12 -21.19 2.93
N VAL A 185 -0.80 -21.13 2.75
CA VAL A 185 0.06 -22.33 2.71
C VAL A 185 0.06 -23.05 4.05
N GLY A 186 0.16 -22.33 5.18
CA GLY A 186 0.13 -22.94 6.51
C GLY A 186 -1.17 -23.69 6.77
N LEU A 187 -2.31 -23.10 6.40
CA LEU A 187 -3.62 -23.75 6.48
C LEU A 187 -3.70 -24.96 5.57
N GLN A 188 -3.13 -24.92 4.36
CA GLN A 188 -3.15 -26.04 3.43
C GLN A 188 -2.26 -27.21 3.88
N VAL A 189 -1.06 -26.92 4.37
CA VAL A 189 -0.09 -27.94 4.81
C VAL A 189 -0.56 -28.64 6.08
N ASN A 190 -1.08 -27.89 7.05
CA ASN A 190 -1.50 -28.39 8.36
C ASN A 190 -3.01 -28.64 8.45
N ASN A 191 -3.70 -28.83 7.31
CA ASN A 191 -5.13 -29.09 7.32
C ASN A 191 -5.41 -30.52 7.83
N PRO A 192 -6.10 -30.71 8.97
CA PRO A 192 -6.50 -32.03 9.45
C PRO A 192 -7.53 -32.72 8.54
N LEU A 193 -8.14 -31.97 7.60
CA LEU A 193 -9.08 -32.49 6.61
C LEU A 193 -8.42 -32.86 5.27
N ARG A 194 -7.10 -33.15 5.24
CA ARG A 194 -6.42 -33.56 4.01
C ARG A 194 -6.93 -34.90 3.51
N PHE A 195 -7.13 -34.99 2.19
CA PHE A 195 -7.59 -36.17 1.44
C PHE A 195 -6.63 -37.38 1.45
N GLU A 196 -5.56 -37.34 2.24
CA GLU A 196 -4.64 -38.46 2.42
C GLU A 196 -5.22 -39.52 3.37
N ASP A 197 -6.21 -39.15 4.20
CA ASP A 197 -6.94 -40.07 5.07
C ASP A 197 -8.20 -40.62 4.40
N TRP A 198 -8.22 -41.93 4.12
CA TRP A 198 -9.32 -42.63 3.43
C TRP A 198 -10.69 -42.47 4.12
N ARG A 199 -10.69 -42.20 5.43
CA ARG A 199 -11.88 -41.97 6.25
C ARG A 199 -12.59 -40.65 5.92
N ILE A 200 -11.83 -39.62 5.54
CA ILE A 200 -12.36 -38.30 5.16
C ILE A 200 -12.86 -38.32 3.71
N LEU A 201 -12.26 -39.16 2.85
CA LEU A 201 -12.69 -39.37 1.46
C LEU A 201 -14.06 -40.08 1.35
N ALA A 202 -14.43 -40.90 2.34
CA ALA A 202 -15.72 -41.61 2.38
C ALA A 202 -16.91 -40.69 2.72
N LEU A 203 -16.68 -39.60 3.47
CA LEU A 203 -17.71 -38.67 3.92
C LEU A 203 -18.45 -37.91 2.78
N PRO A 204 -17.76 -37.35 1.76
CA PRO A 204 -18.42 -36.74 0.60
C PRO A 204 -19.12 -37.77 -0.32
N LEU A 205 -18.72 -39.04 -0.32
CA LEU A 205 -19.39 -40.11 -1.09
C LEU A 205 -20.78 -40.44 -0.52
N LEU A 206 -20.97 -40.24 0.79
CA LEU A 206 -22.23 -40.49 1.52
C LEU A 206 -23.19 -39.28 1.51
N LEU A 207 -22.73 -38.09 1.12
CA LEU A 207 -23.52 -36.85 1.07
C LEU A 207 -23.28 -36.11 -0.27
N PRO A 208 -24.04 -36.46 -1.34
CA PRO A 208 -23.89 -35.87 -2.68
C PRO A 208 -23.84 -34.33 -2.76
N PRO A 209 -24.64 -33.56 -2.01
CA PRO A 209 -24.52 -32.09 -2.04
C PRO A 209 -23.20 -31.57 -1.47
N PHE A 210 -22.56 -32.29 -0.54
CA PHE A 210 -21.29 -31.89 0.06
C PHE A 210 -20.13 -32.00 -0.95
N MET A 211 -20.13 -33.04 -1.79
CA MET A 211 -19.16 -33.23 -2.86
C MET A 211 -19.20 -32.10 -3.90
N VAL A 212 -20.40 -31.64 -4.28
CA VAL A 212 -20.56 -30.53 -5.24
C VAL A 212 -20.02 -29.21 -4.68
N ILE A 213 -20.32 -28.91 -3.40
CA ILE A 213 -19.81 -27.70 -2.73
C ILE A 213 -18.28 -27.74 -2.60
N MET A 214 -17.72 -28.91 -2.32
CA MET A 214 -16.27 -29.10 -2.20
C MET A 214 -15.54 -28.97 -3.54
N LEU A 215 -16.06 -29.57 -4.61
CA LEU A 215 -15.49 -29.44 -5.95
C LEU A 215 -15.62 -28.01 -6.49
N ALA A 216 -16.77 -27.37 -6.25
CA ALA A 216 -16.99 -25.97 -6.63
C ALA A 216 -16.02 -25.03 -5.88
N SER A 217 -15.81 -25.22 -4.58
CA SER A 217 -14.88 -24.39 -3.81
C SER A 217 -13.44 -24.58 -4.27
N GLY A 218 -12.98 -25.82 -4.50
CA GLY A 218 -11.65 -26.10 -5.05
C GLY A 218 -11.43 -25.47 -6.44
N PHE A 219 -12.42 -25.55 -7.32
CA PHE A 219 -12.36 -24.93 -8.65
C PHE A 219 -12.32 -23.40 -8.59
N ILE A 220 -13.15 -22.79 -7.74
CA ILE A 220 -13.16 -21.34 -7.51
C ILE A 220 -11.81 -20.87 -6.94
N THR A 221 -11.23 -21.59 -5.97
CA THR A 221 -9.90 -21.26 -5.43
C THR A 221 -8.81 -21.37 -6.49
N MET A 222 -8.85 -22.40 -7.34
CA MET A 222 -7.89 -22.59 -8.43
C MET A 222 -7.93 -21.42 -9.44
N ILE A 223 -9.13 -21.05 -9.90
CA ILE A 223 -9.33 -19.92 -10.82
C ILE A 223 -8.90 -18.61 -10.17
N SER A 224 -9.29 -18.41 -8.90
CA SER A 224 -8.94 -17.20 -8.14
C SER A 224 -7.42 -17.05 -8.00
N MET A 225 -6.69 -18.14 -7.74
CA MET A 225 -5.23 -18.12 -7.70
C MET A 225 -4.60 -17.80 -9.06
N ARG A 226 -5.15 -18.33 -10.16
CA ARG A 226 -4.67 -18.03 -11.52
C ARG A 226 -4.85 -16.55 -11.86
N ILE A 227 -6.04 -16.00 -11.61
CA ILE A 227 -6.35 -14.57 -11.82
C ILE A 227 -5.45 -13.71 -10.92
N ALA A 228 -5.29 -14.06 -9.65
CA ALA A 228 -4.43 -13.31 -8.72
C ALA A 228 -2.95 -13.34 -9.13
N ARG A 229 -2.42 -14.45 -9.66
CA ARG A 229 -1.06 -14.49 -10.23
C ARG A 229 -0.93 -13.59 -11.46
N GLN A 230 -1.91 -13.61 -12.36
CA GLN A 230 -1.90 -12.78 -13.56
C GLN A 230 -1.98 -11.27 -13.23
N ALA A 231 -2.87 -10.91 -12.29
CA ALA A 231 -3.06 -9.52 -11.86
C ALA A 231 -1.81 -8.96 -11.16
N ARG A 232 -1.07 -9.79 -10.42
CA ARG A 232 0.20 -9.39 -9.78
C ARG A 232 1.26 -8.96 -10.79
N ARG A 233 1.39 -9.67 -11.92
CA ARG A 233 2.37 -9.34 -12.96
C ARG A 233 2.18 -7.92 -13.51
N GLY A 234 0.95 -7.58 -13.93
CA GLY A 234 0.68 -6.27 -14.53
C GLY A 234 0.90 -5.08 -13.57
N ILE A 235 0.64 -5.27 -12.27
CA ILE A 235 0.84 -4.24 -11.25
C ILE A 235 2.32 -4.03 -10.97
N ASN A 236 3.11 -5.11 -10.89
CA ASN A 236 4.54 -5.04 -10.58
C ASN A 236 5.33 -4.36 -11.72
N LEU A 237 5.03 -4.69 -12.99
CA LEU A 237 5.67 -4.05 -14.15
C LEU A 237 5.62 -2.53 -14.11
N SER A 238 4.45 -1.95 -13.78
CA SER A 238 4.28 -0.50 -13.73
C SER A 238 5.07 0.17 -12.59
N ARG A 239 5.35 -0.58 -11.52
CA ARG A 239 5.97 -0.08 -10.29
C ARG A 239 7.50 -0.04 -10.44
N ASP A 240 8.07 -0.98 -11.19
CA ASP A 240 9.50 -0.98 -11.50
C ASP A 240 9.89 0.21 -12.39
N PHE A 241 9.11 0.52 -13.44
CA PHE A 241 9.35 1.72 -14.24
C PHE A 241 9.22 3.02 -13.42
N ALA A 242 8.30 3.04 -12.44
CA ALA A 242 8.14 4.17 -11.54
C ALA A 242 9.31 4.29 -10.56
N ALA A 243 9.86 3.18 -10.08
CA ALA A 243 11.06 3.11 -9.25
C ALA A 243 12.31 3.53 -10.03
N ASP A 244 12.48 3.07 -11.28
CA ASP A 244 13.54 3.50 -12.20
C ASP A 244 13.51 5.02 -12.41
N ALA A 245 12.34 5.57 -12.74
CA ALA A 245 12.19 7.01 -12.90
C ALA A 245 12.41 7.79 -11.59
N ALA A 246 12.15 7.19 -10.42
CA ALA A 246 12.43 7.80 -9.12
C ALA A 246 13.94 7.76 -8.78
N ALA A 247 14.62 6.67 -9.12
CA ALA A 247 16.05 6.49 -8.96
C ALA A 247 16.83 7.52 -9.79
N VAL A 248 16.47 7.68 -11.07
CA VAL A 248 17.07 8.71 -11.94
C VAL A 248 16.78 10.12 -11.44
N ARG A 249 15.59 10.37 -10.88
CA ARG A 249 15.27 11.67 -10.28
C ARG A 249 16.05 11.97 -9.01
N ALA A 250 16.43 10.94 -8.25
CA ALA A 250 17.20 11.09 -7.01
C ALA A 250 18.71 11.22 -7.29
N THR A 251 19.22 10.44 -8.24
CA THR A 251 20.66 10.40 -8.56
C THR A 251 21.06 11.40 -9.65
N HIS A 252 20.15 11.75 -10.55
CA HIS A 252 20.40 12.53 -11.76
C HIS A 252 21.27 11.84 -12.84
N PHE A 253 21.62 10.57 -12.66
CA PHE A 253 22.48 9.79 -13.56
C PHE A 253 21.72 8.57 -14.14
N PRO A 254 21.01 8.73 -15.27
CA PRO A 254 20.30 7.62 -15.92
C PRO A 254 21.25 6.57 -16.51
N ASP A 255 22.43 7.00 -16.95
CA ASP A 255 23.52 6.17 -17.46
C ASP A 255 24.05 5.20 -16.40
N ALA A 256 24.20 5.64 -15.14
CA ALA A 256 24.61 4.78 -14.04
C ALA A 256 23.61 3.63 -13.81
N LEU A 257 22.30 3.90 -13.86
CA LEU A 257 21.29 2.86 -13.73
C LEU A 257 21.29 1.90 -14.93
N ILE A 258 21.46 2.42 -16.15
CA ILE A 258 21.57 1.60 -17.37
C ILE A 258 22.80 0.68 -17.29
N SER A 259 23.95 1.22 -16.86
CA SER A 259 25.19 0.45 -16.69
C SER A 259 25.02 -0.66 -15.65
N ALA A 260 24.40 -0.34 -14.51
CA ALA A 260 24.08 -1.33 -13.47
C ALA A 260 23.16 -2.44 -14.00
N LEU A 261 22.12 -2.10 -14.77
CA LEU A 261 21.21 -3.08 -15.37
C LEU A 261 21.91 -4.02 -16.36
N HIS A 262 22.86 -3.50 -17.15
CA HIS A 262 23.69 -4.34 -18.01
C HIS A 262 24.56 -5.33 -17.23
N LYS A 263 25.06 -4.95 -16.04
CA LYS A 263 25.85 -5.83 -15.18
C LYS A 263 25.00 -6.91 -14.51
N VAL A 264 23.79 -6.54 -14.06
CA VAL A 264 22.85 -7.45 -13.37
C VAL A 264 22.20 -8.45 -14.33
N GLY A 265 21.96 -8.05 -15.59
CA GLY A 265 21.29 -8.87 -16.60
C GLY A 265 21.84 -10.28 -16.72
N GLY A 266 21.05 -11.27 -16.30
CA GLY A 266 21.41 -12.70 -16.35
C GLY A 266 22.36 -13.19 -15.25
N ARG A 267 22.67 -12.36 -14.25
CA ARG A 267 23.57 -12.69 -13.12
C ARG A 267 22.90 -12.54 -11.74
N SER A 268 21.59 -12.29 -11.69
CA SER A 268 20.81 -12.05 -10.48
C SER A 268 20.28 -13.32 -9.81
N ALA A 269 20.08 -14.40 -10.57
CA ALA A 269 19.45 -15.64 -10.11
C ALA A 269 20.40 -16.50 -9.28
N PHE A 270 19.94 -17.01 -8.13
CA PHE A 270 20.71 -17.90 -7.28
C PHE A 270 19.82 -18.98 -6.66
N SER A 271 20.25 -20.24 -6.82
CA SER A 271 19.46 -21.43 -6.51
C SER A 271 19.02 -21.56 -5.05
N ASP A 272 19.72 -20.89 -4.13
CA ASP A 272 19.53 -21.04 -2.69
C ASP A 272 18.42 -20.13 -2.13
N ALA A 273 17.88 -19.20 -2.93
CA ALA A 273 16.73 -18.36 -2.54
C ALA A 273 15.42 -19.16 -2.36
N GLY A 274 15.34 -20.37 -2.94
CA GLY A 274 14.20 -21.27 -2.81
C GLY A 274 12.85 -20.61 -3.18
N LYS A 275 11.85 -20.73 -2.29
CA LYS A 275 10.47 -20.22 -2.50
C LYS A 275 10.35 -18.69 -2.57
N TRP A 276 11.44 -17.95 -2.33
CA TRP A 276 11.46 -16.50 -2.22
C TRP A 276 11.92 -15.81 -3.50
N GLU A 277 12.56 -16.55 -4.42
CA GLU A 277 13.17 -16.02 -5.65
C GLU A 277 12.14 -15.26 -6.51
N ASP A 278 10.98 -15.86 -6.80
CA ASP A 278 9.93 -15.25 -7.63
C ASP A 278 9.20 -14.05 -6.99
N ILE A 279 9.35 -13.84 -5.68
CA ILE A 279 8.60 -12.85 -4.89
C ILE A 279 9.47 -11.67 -4.45
N LEU A 280 10.77 -11.90 -4.24
CA LEU A 280 11.68 -10.95 -3.58
C LEU A 280 12.91 -10.59 -4.40
N PHE A 281 13.26 -11.42 -5.37
CA PHE A 281 14.44 -11.22 -6.20
C PHE A 281 14.01 -11.04 -7.64
N ASP A 282 14.83 -10.32 -8.41
CA ASP A 282 14.79 -10.28 -9.88
C ASP A 282 14.97 -11.71 -10.43
N GLY A 283 13.89 -12.50 -10.36
CA GLY A 283 13.77 -13.83 -10.92
C GLY A 283 13.58 -13.77 -12.44
N LYS A 284 12.92 -14.78 -13.01
CA LYS A 284 12.65 -14.84 -14.45
C LYS A 284 11.98 -13.55 -14.94
N SER A 285 12.34 -13.08 -16.12
CA SER A 285 11.75 -11.88 -16.71
C SER A 285 10.28 -12.13 -17.12
N ALA A 286 9.55 -11.06 -17.46
CA ALA A 286 8.13 -11.14 -17.84
C ALA A 286 7.86 -12.12 -19.00
N GLY A 287 8.80 -12.25 -19.95
CA GLY A 287 8.75 -13.23 -21.04
C GLY A 287 8.85 -14.68 -20.56
N ASP A 288 9.61 -14.91 -19.49
CA ASP A 288 9.86 -16.22 -18.89
C ASP A 288 8.93 -16.55 -17.70
N GLY A 289 7.94 -15.68 -17.46
CA GLY A 289 6.86 -15.91 -16.50
C GLY A 289 7.06 -15.34 -15.10
N GLY A 290 8.08 -14.51 -14.87
CA GLY A 290 8.24 -13.81 -13.58
C GLY A 290 7.56 -12.44 -13.52
N CYS A 291 8.02 -11.60 -12.59
CA CYS A 291 7.27 -10.44 -12.08
C CYS A 291 7.84 -9.08 -12.51
N HIS A 292 9.01 -9.04 -13.15
CA HIS A 292 9.73 -7.83 -13.54
C HIS A 292 9.73 -7.64 -15.06
N PRO A 293 9.78 -6.40 -15.59
CA PRO A 293 9.93 -6.16 -17.02
C PRO A 293 11.26 -6.71 -17.51
N GLU A 294 11.35 -6.98 -18.80
CA GLU A 294 12.64 -7.34 -19.40
C GLU A 294 13.66 -6.23 -19.16
N VAL A 295 14.92 -6.60 -18.89
CA VAL A 295 16.01 -5.63 -18.67
C VAL A 295 16.12 -4.65 -19.86
N ASN A 296 15.95 -5.17 -21.08
CA ASN A 296 15.96 -4.36 -22.31
C ASN A 296 14.79 -3.35 -22.38
N GLU A 297 13.61 -3.70 -21.87
CA GLU A 297 12.47 -2.78 -21.81
C GLU A 297 12.73 -1.64 -20.82
N ARG A 298 13.34 -1.95 -19.66
CA ARG A 298 13.77 -0.94 -18.67
C ARG A 298 14.82 -0.01 -19.25
N ILE A 299 15.85 -0.55 -19.91
CA ILE A 299 16.90 0.23 -20.57
C ILE A 299 16.29 1.15 -21.65
N ALA A 300 15.37 0.64 -22.47
CA ALA A 300 14.70 1.45 -23.48
C ALA A 300 13.90 2.62 -22.87
N ALA A 301 13.17 2.36 -21.78
CA ALA A 301 12.45 3.39 -21.04
C ALA A 301 13.40 4.44 -20.42
N LEU A 302 14.54 4.01 -19.89
CA LEU A 302 15.57 4.90 -19.33
C LEU A 302 16.23 5.76 -20.40
N HIS A 303 16.52 5.23 -21.59
CA HIS A 303 17.00 6.02 -22.71
C HIS A 303 15.98 7.07 -23.15
N GLN A 304 14.69 6.72 -23.19
CA GLN A 304 13.64 7.68 -23.50
C GLN A 304 13.54 8.78 -22.44
N LEU A 305 13.63 8.39 -21.16
CA LEU A 305 13.65 9.34 -20.03
C LEU A 305 14.85 10.28 -20.11
N ALA A 306 16.06 9.75 -20.30
CA ALA A 306 17.28 10.52 -20.46
C ALA A 306 17.19 11.49 -21.64
N GLY A 307 16.69 11.02 -22.79
CA GLY A 307 16.47 11.87 -23.97
C GLY A 307 15.52 13.03 -23.68
N SER A 308 14.45 12.79 -22.90
CA SER A 308 13.53 13.87 -22.48
C SER A 308 14.14 14.86 -21.48
N MET A 309 15.14 14.44 -20.70
CA MET A 309 15.86 15.32 -19.78
C MET A 309 16.84 16.23 -20.52
N LEU A 310 17.41 15.73 -21.62
CA LEU A 310 18.41 16.42 -22.44
C LEU A 310 17.81 17.22 -23.61
N ASP A 311 16.47 17.30 -23.71
CA ASP A 311 15.79 18.01 -24.80
C ASP A 311 16.16 19.51 -24.83
N PRO A 312 16.94 19.97 -25.83
CA PRO A 312 17.35 21.37 -25.92
C PRO A 312 16.17 22.29 -26.29
N ALA A 313 15.09 21.75 -26.87
CA ALA A 313 13.88 22.50 -27.17
C ALA A 313 12.98 22.70 -25.93
N ARG A 314 13.32 22.11 -24.78
CA ARG A 314 12.54 22.23 -23.55
C ARG A 314 12.61 23.66 -23.00
N VAL A 315 11.57 24.45 -23.30
CA VAL A 315 11.37 25.76 -22.71
C VAL A 315 11.10 25.62 -21.21
N ARG A 316 12.06 26.01 -20.37
CA ARG A 316 11.83 26.11 -18.92
C ARG A 316 10.81 27.21 -18.68
N ARG A 317 9.76 26.90 -17.92
CA ARG A 317 8.82 27.92 -17.45
C ARG A 317 9.60 28.89 -16.57
N ASP A 318 9.75 30.12 -17.04
CA ASP A 318 10.35 31.18 -16.23
C ASP A 318 9.42 31.47 -15.06
N SER A 319 9.87 31.15 -13.85
CA SER A 319 9.14 31.43 -12.62
C SER A 319 9.36 32.87 -12.13
N ARG A 320 10.24 33.63 -12.80
CA ARG A 320 10.42 35.04 -12.50
C ARG A 320 9.17 35.81 -12.97
N PRO A 321 8.74 36.83 -12.22
CA PRO A 321 7.69 37.72 -12.69
C PRO A 321 8.13 38.38 -14.01
N SER A 322 7.24 38.41 -15.01
CA SER A 322 7.48 39.05 -16.31
C SER A 322 7.53 40.58 -16.22
N GLU A 323 7.04 41.15 -15.13
CA GLU A 323 7.16 42.57 -14.83
C GLU A 323 8.29 42.81 -13.83
N PRO A 324 9.19 43.78 -14.07
CA PRO A 324 10.04 44.27 -13.00
C PRO A 324 9.11 44.73 -11.87
N PRO A 325 9.38 44.38 -10.59
CA PRO A 325 8.62 44.96 -9.50
C PRO A 325 8.64 46.47 -9.70
N SER A 326 7.45 47.09 -9.74
CA SER A 326 7.37 48.54 -9.93
C SER A 326 8.34 49.19 -8.94
N ARG A 327 9.00 50.27 -9.38
CA ARG A 327 10.00 51.04 -8.62
C ARG A 327 9.43 51.70 -7.34
N ALA A 328 8.48 51.08 -6.65
CA ALA A 328 8.29 51.32 -5.24
C ALA A 328 9.56 50.83 -4.54
N ALA A 329 10.51 51.75 -4.35
CA ALA A 329 11.67 51.54 -3.50
C ALA A 329 11.20 50.85 -2.21
N ALA A 330 11.61 49.61 -2.01
CA ALA A 330 11.37 48.94 -0.75
C ALA A 330 12.15 49.72 0.32
N THR A 331 11.48 50.65 0.98
CA THR A 331 11.99 51.34 2.16
C THR A 331 12.02 50.34 3.31
N PHE A 332 13.08 49.53 3.32
CA PHE A 332 13.41 48.70 4.45
C PHE A 332 13.57 49.62 5.67
N GLY A 333 12.71 49.45 6.69
CA GLY A 333 12.82 50.17 7.96
C GLY A 333 12.00 51.46 8.13
N ARG A 334 11.09 51.83 7.22
CA ARG A 334 10.12 52.94 7.46
C ARG A 334 8.67 52.56 7.13
N ARG A 335 8.10 51.62 7.88
CA ARG A 335 6.65 51.64 8.13
C ARG A 335 6.44 51.84 9.62
N GLY A 336 6.15 53.09 10.00
CA GLY A 336 5.48 53.32 11.26
C GLY A 336 4.17 52.54 11.24
N LEU A 337 4.00 51.62 12.19
CA LEU A 337 2.74 50.95 12.44
C LEU A 337 1.74 52.01 12.92
N THR A 338 1.01 52.62 11.99
CA THR A 338 -0.20 53.35 12.35
C THR A 338 -1.24 52.33 12.82
N ALA A 339 -2.01 52.67 13.85
CA ALA A 339 -3.00 51.77 14.47
C ALA A 339 -4.01 51.21 13.44
N GLU A 340 -4.32 51.97 12.39
CA GLU A 340 -5.16 51.51 11.26
C GLU A 340 -4.54 50.35 10.46
N ASN A 341 -3.23 50.38 10.20
CA ASN A 341 -2.55 49.35 9.42
C ASN A 341 -2.41 48.03 10.20
N ALA A 342 -2.34 48.10 11.53
CA ALA A 342 -2.34 46.92 12.40
C ALA A 342 -3.72 46.21 12.40
N LEU A 343 -4.82 46.98 12.35
CA LEU A 343 -6.17 46.43 12.21
C LEU A 343 -6.41 45.87 10.79
N ALA A 344 -5.94 46.56 9.75
CA ALA A 344 -6.08 46.10 8.37
C ALA A 344 -5.27 44.82 8.07
N MET A 345 -4.08 44.65 8.68
CA MET A 345 -3.33 43.38 8.59
C MET A 345 -4.03 42.23 9.31
N ARG A 346 -4.67 42.49 10.45
CA ARG A 346 -5.49 41.47 11.14
C ARG A 346 -6.70 41.03 10.30
N ALA A 347 -7.27 41.92 9.49
CA ALA A 347 -8.41 41.60 8.63
C ALA A 347 -8.00 40.89 7.31
N ARG A 348 -6.80 41.13 6.77
CA ARG A 348 -6.36 40.60 5.46
C ARG A 348 -5.89 39.14 5.47
N HIS A 349 -5.63 38.55 6.64
CA HIS A 349 -5.26 37.13 6.74
C HIS A 349 -6.45 36.15 6.72
N LEU A 350 -7.67 36.61 6.40
CA LEU A 350 -8.88 35.79 6.42
C LEU A 350 -9.74 35.85 5.14
N VAL A 351 -9.22 36.35 4.02
CA VAL A 351 -9.94 36.28 2.74
C VAL A 351 -9.30 35.21 1.86
N VAL A 352 -9.82 33.98 1.98
CA VAL A 352 -9.66 32.94 0.97
C VAL A 352 -10.38 33.44 -0.27
N ALA A 353 -9.66 33.75 -1.34
CA ALA A 353 -10.29 34.05 -2.62
C ALA A 353 -11.05 32.81 -3.08
N GLU A 354 -12.37 32.91 -3.22
CA GLU A 354 -13.21 31.88 -3.83
C GLU A 354 -12.73 31.62 -5.27
N ILE A 355 -12.18 30.44 -5.50
CA ILE A 355 -11.86 29.94 -6.83
C ILE A 355 -13.21 29.62 -7.49
N ALA A 356 -13.62 30.42 -8.47
CA ALA A 356 -14.82 30.13 -9.26
C ALA A 356 -14.67 28.75 -9.94
N PRO A 357 -15.71 27.88 -9.90
CA PRO A 357 -15.62 26.55 -10.47
C PRO A 357 -15.48 26.59 -12.00
N PRO A 358 -14.73 25.63 -12.60
CA PRO A 358 -14.55 25.57 -14.05
C PRO A 358 -15.87 25.28 -14.79
N PRO A 359 -16.02 25.76 -16.04
CA PRO A 359 -17.25 25.60 -16.83
C PRO A 359 -17.58 24.12 -17.14
N PRO A 360 -18.86 23.79 -17.39
CA PRO A 360 -19.31 22.42 -17.60
C PRO A 360 -18.66 21.70 -18.78
N LYS A 361 -18.07 20.51 -18.53
CA LYS A 361 -17.54 19.63 -19.58
C LYS A 361 -18.65 18.75 -20.20
N PRO A 362 -18.69 18.58 -21.53
CA PRO A 362 -19.69 17.75 -22.19
C PRO A 362 -19.54 16.26 -21.83
N LYS A 363 -20.66 15.57 -21.62
CA LYS A 363 -20.69 14.14 -21.28
C LYS A 363 -20.25 13.29 -22.48
N PRO A 364 -19.21 12.44 -22.36
CA PRO A 364 -18.80 11.57 -23.45
C PRO A 364 -19.85 10.48 -23.73
N ALA A 365 -19.95 10.04 -24.99
CA ALA A 365 -20.84 8.95 -25.38
C ALA A 365 -20.44 7.64 -24.66
N ARG A 366 -21.42 6.79 -24.32
CA ARG A 366 -21.17 5.51 -23.65
C ARG A 366 -21.03 4.40 -24.70
N LEU A 367 -19.85 3.81 -24.80
CA LEU A 367 -19.61 2.67 -25.70
C LEU A 367 -19.93 1.34 -25.00
N SER A 368 -20.45 0.38 -25.76
CA SER A 368 -20.64 -0.98 -25.27
C SER A 368 -19.31 -1.71 -25.08
N GLN A 369 -19.28 -2.75 -24.24
CA GLN A 369 -18.06 -3.53 -23.98
C GLN A 369 -17.43 -4.09 -25.27
N LYS A 370 -18.26 -4.51 -26.25
CA LYS A 370 -17.78 -4.97 -27.55
C LYS A 370 -17.11 -3.86 -28.35
N GLN A 371 -17.64 -2.64 -28.32
CA GLN A 371 -17.05 -1.48 -28.99
C GLN A 371 -15.76 -1.03 -28.31
N LEU A 372 -15.70 -1.08 -26.98
CA LEU A 372 -14.48 -0.79 -26.22
C LEU A 372 -13.37 -1.78 -26.51
N ASN A 373 -13.68 -3.07 -26.52
CA ASN A 373 -12.72 -4.10 -26.88
C ASN A 373 -12.25 -3.91 -28.33
N ARG A 374 -13.16 -3.60 -29.25
CA ARG A 374 -12.80 -3.29 -30.64
C ARG A 374 -11.84 -2.11 -30.71
N LEU A 375 -12.16 -1.00 -30.05
CA LEU A 375 -11.29 0.19 -29.97
C LEU A 375 -9.93 -0.10 -29.35
N LEU A 376 -9.89 -0.86 -28.26
CA LEU A 376 -8.66 -1.27 -27.59
C LEU A 376 -7.71 -2.00 -28.54
N PHE A 377 -8.24 -2.86 -29.40
CA PHE A 377 -7.45 -3.70 -30.32
C PHE A 377 -7.29 -3.14 -31.73
N SER A 378 -8.12 -2.19 -32.16
CA SER A 378 -8.06 -1.61 -33.52
C SER A 378 -7.48 -0.20 -33.57
N ASP A 379 -7.78 0.65 -32.59
CA ASP A 379 -7.31 2.04 -32.53
C ASP A 379 -7.08 2.47 -31.07
N PHE A 380 -5.89 2.12 -30.59
CA PHE A 380 -5.50 2.38 -29.21
C PHE A 380 -5.44 3.88 -28.88
N LYS A 381 -5.22 4.76 -29.87
CA LYS A 381 -5.21 6.21 -29.68
C LYS A 381 -6.62 6.73 -29.42
N ALA A 382 -7.60 6.26 -30.18
CA ALA A 382 -9.01 6.56 -29.93
C ALA A 382 -9.51 5.97 -28.59
N TYR A 383 -9.04 4.78 -28.20
CA TYR A 383 -9.33 4.20 -26.89
C TYR A 383 -8.81 5.07 -25.73
N LYS A 384 -7.56 5.55 -25.81
CA LYS A 384 -7.00 6.49 -24.81
C LYS A 384 -7.75 7.82 -24.77
N ALA A 385 -8.12 8.37 -25.92
CA ALA A 385 -8.89 9.62 -25.99
C ALA A 385 -10.28 9.46 -25.36
N TYR A 386 -10.94 8.32 -25.58
CA TYR A 386 -12.20 7.98 -24.93
C TYR A 386 -12.08 7.91 -23.40
N LEU A 387 -11.04 7.24 -22.89
CA LEU A 387 -10.79 7.16 -21.44
C LEU A 387 -10.44 8.53 -20.85
N ALA A 388 -9.63 9.33 -21.52
CA ALA A 388 -9.29 10.68 -21.10
C ALA A 388 -10.53 11.58 -21.02
N ALA A 389 -11.41 11.54 -22.01
CA ALA A 389 -12.67 12.29 -22.00
C ALA A 389 -13.59 11.88 -20.84
N TRP A 390 -13.66 10.58 -20.53
CA TRP A 390 -14.42 10.08 -19.37
C TRP A 390 -13.78 10.44 -18.03
N SER A 391 -12.45 10.41 -17.93
CA SER A 391 -11.70 10.85 -16.76
C SER A 391 -11.96 12.34 -16.50
N ASP A 392 -11.77 13.17 -17.52
CA ASP A 392 -11.99 14.62 -17.49
C ASP A 392 -13.43 14.99 -17.12
N TYR A 393 -14.41 14.29 -17.67
CA TYR A 393 -15.83 14.46 -17.33
C TYR A 393 -16.13 14.04 -15.88
N SER A 394 -15.49 12.96 -15.40
CA SER A 394 -15.67 12.49 -14.02
C SER A 394 -15.00 13.39 -12.97
N GLU A 395 -13.83 13.96 -13.29
CA GLU A 395 -13.12 14.93 -12.46
C GLU A 395 -13.88 16.27 -12.40
N TRP A 396 -14.41 16.73 -13.53
CA TRP A 396 -15.29 17.90 -13.55
C TRP A 396 -16.58 17.66 -12.73
N ARG A 397 -17.19 16.48 -12.85
CA ARG A 397 -18.37 16.12 -12.05
C ARG A 397 -18.06 15.96 -10.56
N GLU A 398 -16.81 15.76 -10.18
CA GLU A 398 -16.42 15.69 -8.76
C GLU A 398 -16.51 17.05 -8.05
N THR A 399 -16.50 18.15 -8.80
CA THR A 399 -16.79 19.50 -8.29
C THR A 399 -18.30 19.81 -8.19
N ASP A 400 -19.18 18.84 -8.47
CA ASP A 400 -20.62 19.05 -8.52
C ASP A 400 -21.35 18.41 -7.33
N ASP A 401 -22.05 19.27 -6.58
CA ASP A 401 -23.15 19.02 -5.64
C ASP A 401 -22.90 18.13 -4.40
N ARG A 402 -21.69 18.20 -3.85
CA ARG A 402 -21.40 17.70 -2.49
C ARG A 402 -21.67 18.81 -1.48
N ASP A 403 -22.40 18.51 -0.40
CA ASP A 403 -22.61 19.48 0.69
C ASP A 403 -21.32 19.75 1.50
N LEU A 404 -21.40 20.60 2.53
CA LEU A 404 -20.27 20.95 3.42
C LEU A 404 -19.54 19.73 4.01
N PHE A 405 -20.18 18.55 4.01
CA PHE A 405 -19.63 17.28 4.51
C PHE A 405 -19.15 16.34 3.39
N GLY A 406 -19.12 16.79 2.13
CA GLY A 406 -18.64 16.00 1.01
C GLY A 406 -19.64 14.95 0.50
N LEU A 407 -20.92 15.03 0.89
CA LEU A 407 -21.95 14.04 0.60
C LEU A 407 -22.82 14.45 -0.60
N ARG A 408 -23.10 13.50 -1.49
CA ARG A 408 -24.06 13.66 -2.60
C ARG A 408 -25.50 13.56 -2.10
N PRO A 409 -26.50 14.14 -2.79
CA PRO A 409 -27.92 14.02 -2.43
C PRO A 409 -28.38 12.57 -2.26
N GLU A 410 -27.86 11.64 -3.06
CA GLU A 410 -28.20 10.21 -2.97
C GLU A 410 -27.57 9.52 -1.75
N MET A 411 -26.50 10.09 -1.17
CA MET A 411 -25.82 9.59 0.03
C MET A 411 -26.36 10.21 1.32
N ARG A 412 -27.18 11.26 1.23
CA ARG A 412 -27.80 11.88 2.42
C ARG A 412 -28.72 10.93 3.14
N LEU A 413 -29.54 10.15 2.43
CA LEU A 413 -30.46 9.18 3.05
C LEU A 413 -29.71 8.03 3.75
N PRO A 414 -28.72 7.36 3.11
CA PRO A 414 -27.92 6.33 3.77
C PRO A 414 -27.11 6.86 4.96
N VAL A 415 -26.52 8.04 4.84
CA VAL A 415 -25.71 8.63 5.93
C VAL A 415 -26.60 9.13 7.06
N ALA A 416 -27.74 9.75 6.76
CA ALA A 416 -28.74 10.11 7.77
C ALA A 416 -29.33 8.86 8.43
N ALA A 417 -29.52 7.75 7.71
CA ALA A 417 -29.94 6.47 8.27
C ALA A 417 -28.87 5.86 9.18
N CYS A 418 -27.58 5.93 8.79
CA CYS A 418 -26.46 5.52 9.65
C CYS A 418 -26.35 6.42 10.89
N PHE A 419 -26.55 7.73 10.76
CA PHE A 419 -26.50 8.67 11.86
C PHE A 419 -27.71 8.49 12.79
N ALA A 420 -28.91 8.25 12.24
CA ALA A 420 -30.11 7.90 13.00
C ALA A 420 -29.95 6.55 13.70
N PHE A 421 -29.33 5.56 13.08
CA PHE A 421 -28.98 4.29 13.70
C PHE A 421 -28.01 4.48 14.87
N LEU A 422 -26.96 5.28 14.70
CA LEU A 422 -26.02 5.60 15.77
C LEU A 422 -26.67 6.43 16.89
N LEU A 423 -27.58 7.33 16.57
CA LEU A 423 -28.38 8.03 17.57
C LEU A 423 -29.27 7.03 18.31
N VAL A 424 -30.04 6.17 17.65
CA VAL A 424 -30.95 5.22 18.32
C VAL A 424 -30.20 4.22 19.21
N PHE A 425 -29.06 3.70 18.76
CA PHE A 425 -28.35 2.64 19.49
C PHE A 425 -27.26 3.12 20.44
N HIS A 426 -26.76 4.35 20.27
CA HIS A 426 -25.66 4.88 21.08
C HIS A 426 -25.99 6.25 21.73
N TRP A 427 -27.27 6.66 21.76
CA TRP A 427 -27.68 7.85 22.50
C TRP A 427 -27.32 7.69 23.98
N PRO A 428 -26.68 8.68 24.60
CA PRO A 428 -26.45 8.69 26.02
C PRO A 428 -27.79 8.71 26.77
N SER A 429 -27.97 7.87 27.78
CA SER A 429 -29.21 7.80 28.58
C SER A 429 -29.53 9.10 29.32
N ASP A 430 -28.54 10.00 29.47
CA ASP A 430 -28.67 11.33 30.08
C ASP A 430 -29.05 12.43 29.07
N GLY A 431 -29.25 12.10 27.79
CA GLY A 431 -29.76 13.03 26.77
C GLY A 431 -28.76 14.10 26.30
N ASN A 432 -27.51 14.04 26.76
CA ASN A 432 -26.54 15.10 26.54
C ASN A 432 -25.77 14.92 25.22
N PHE A 433 -26.14 15.69 24.20
CA PHE A 433 -25.52 15.66 22.87
C PHE A 433 -24.01 15.94 22.88
N TYR A 434 -23.53 16.76 23.82
CA TYR A 434 -22.10 17.11 23.89
C TYR A 434 -21.24 15.92 24.30
N LYS A 435 -21.74 15.04 25.18
CA LYS A 435 -21.07 13.77 25.54
C LYS A 435 -21.05 12.77 24.39
N PHE A 436 -22.15 12.70 23.63
CA PHE A 436 -22.21 11.86 22.43
C PHE A 436 -21.18 12.32 21.39
N ALA A 437 -21.15 13.60 21.07
CA ALA A 437 -20.20 14.17 20.13
C ALA A 437 -18.74 14.06 20.63
N TYR A 438 -18.50 14.24 21.93
CA TYR A 438 -17.17 14.11 22.52
C TYR A 438 -16.64 12.67 22.44
N LYS A 439 -17.48 11.63 22.60
CA LYS A 439 -17.10 10.21 22.44
C LYS A 439 -16.52 9.86 21.07
N PHE A 440 -16.90 10.60 20.03
CA PHE A 440 -16.39 10.41 18.67
C PHE A 440 -15.39 11.49 18.27
N SER A 441 -14.98 12.36 19.20
CA SER A 441 -13.96 13.38 18.95
C SER A 441 -12.56 12.77 19.02
N PRO A 442 -11.62 13.18 18.15
CA PRO A 442 -10.23 12.70 18.19
C PRO A 442 -9.56 12.89 19.56
N ARG A 443 -10.01 13.89 20.34
CA ARG A 443 -9.49 14.21 21.67
C ARG A 443 -9.88 13.17 22.73
N ALA A 444 -11.14 12.70 22.75
CA ALA A 444 -11.56 11.64 23.65
C ALA A 444 -10.85 10.30 23.38
N TRP A 445 -10.53 10.01 22.12
CA TRP A 445 -9.74 8.83 21.75
C TRP A 445 -8.26 8.99 22.13
N ALA A 446 -7.73 10.21 22.12
CA ALA A 446 -6.40 10.49 22.65
C ALA A 446 -6.35 10.38 24.19
N ASP A 447 -7.38 10.85 24.89
CA ASP A 447 -7.48 10.78 26.35
C ASP A 447 -7.61 9.32 26.85
N VAL A 448 -8.30 8.45 26.10
CA VAL A 448 -8.30 6.98 26.35
C VAL A 448 -6.90 6.38 26.16
N GLY A 449 -6.14 6.87 25.18
CA GLY A 449 -4.75 6.49 24.97
C GLY A 449 -3.81 6.91 26.12
N VAL A 450 -4.06 8.08 26.73
CA VAL A 450 -3.30 8.58 27.90
C VAL A 450 -3.71 7.84 29.18
N ALA A 451 -4.99 7.53 29.36
CA ALA A 451 -5.48 6.74 30.50
C ALA A 451 -4.90 5.31 30.53
N MET A 452 -4.51 4.76 29.37
CA MET A 452 -3.82 3.48 29.25
C MET A 452 -2.30 3.55 29.55
N GLN A 453 -1.73 4.74 29.72
CA GLN A 453 -0.29 4.95 30.01
C GLN A 453 0.01 5.17 31.50
N GLY A 454 -0.99 5.22 32.37
CA GLY A 454 -0.79 5.30 33.83
C GLY A 454 -0.43 3.94 34.43
N THR A 455 0.57 3.91 35.33
CA THR A 455 0.95 2.72 36.10
C THR A 455 -0.19 2.32 37.06
N HIS A 456 -0.95 1.30 36.68
CA HIS A 456 -1.91 0.65 37.57
C HIS A 456 -1.24 -0.54 38.27
N CYS A 457 -0.99 -0.42 39.57
CA CYS A 457 -0.66 -1.56 40.42
C CYS A 457 -1.95 -2.16 40.96
N SER A 458 -2.26 -3.43 40.64
CA SER A 458 -3.35 -4.18 41.26
C SER A 458 -2.86 -5.55 41.74
N GLY A 459 -3.26 -5.90 42.97
CA GLY A 459 -2.89 -7.12 43.66
C GLY A 459 -3.28 -7.04 45.14
N PRO A 460 -3.37 -8.17 45.86
CA PRO A 460 -3.78 -8.20 47.27
C PRO A 460 -2.87 -7.39 48.21
N SER A 461 -1.68 -7.01 47.75
CA SER A 461 -0.71 -6.18 48.47
C SER A 461 -0.93 -4.67 48.32
N TYR A 462 -1.83 -4.21 47.43
CA TYR A 462 -2.13 -2.80 47.20
C TYR A 462 -3.64 -2.57 47.07
N PRO A 463 -4.39 -2.65 48.18
CA PRO A 463 -5.86 -2.54 48.16
C PRO A 463 -6.36 -1.15 47.70
N ASP A 464 -5.52 -0.12 47.78
CA ASP A 464 -5.92 1.27 47.51
C ASP A 464 -5.51 1.77 46.11
N GLY A 465 -4.89 0.91 45.29
CA GLY A 465 -4.57 1.18 43.88
C GLY A 465 -3.56 2.31 43.63
N LYS A 466 -2.86 2.79 44.67
CA LYS A 466 -1.76 3.77 44.56
C LYS A 466 -0.42 3.07 44.75
N CYS A 467 0.51 3.28 43.83
CA CYS A 467 1.91 2.86 43.95
C CYS A 467 2.69 4.03 44.58
N THR A 468 3.27 3.82 45.76
CA THR A 468 4.37 4.67 46.29
C THR A 468 5.67 3.90 46.20
#